data_AF-A0A1I5UQ90-F1
#
_entry.id   AF-A0A1I5UQ90-F1
#
_cell.length_a   1.000
_cell.length_b   1.000
_cell.length_c   1.000
_cell.angle_alpha   90.00
_cell.angle_beta   90.00
_cell.angle_gamma   90.00
#
_symmetry.space_group_name_H-M   'P 1'
#
loop_
_entity.id
_entity.type
_entity.pdbx_description
1 polymer ?
#
loop_
_entity_poly.entity_id
_entity_poly.type
_entity_poly.pdbx_seq_one_letter_code
_entity_poly.pdbx_strand_id
1 'polypeptide(L)'
;MVQIPNPFSQDLDTLSEDDLLDWYASEVFPPLQDDRKGSVYRRMILRRFWERRGNNQPRELDDGTPYRSEDLSRLDRAINDVAEAHDRYENTVQSQSIWAVYHGENQKEQFLEDLLKIEELVLDHLQ
;
A
#
# COMPACT_ATOMS: atom_id res chain seq x y z
N MET A 1 -25.89 34.72 -3.95
CA MET A 1 -25.18 33.46 -4.30
C MET A 1 -25.07 32.66 -3.02
N VAL A 2 -25.69 31.49 -2.95
CA VAL A 2 -25.58 30.60 -1.79
C VAL A 2 -24.32 29.77 -2.00
N GLN A 3 -23.28 30.02 -1.20
CA GLN A 3 -22.14 29.12 -1.12
C GLN A 3 -22.65 27.79 -0.55
N ILE A 4 -22.66 26.75 -1.38
CA ILE A 4 -22.83 25.39 -0.91
C ILE A 4 -21.53 25.07 -0.15
N PRO A 5 -21.57 24.77 1.15
CA PRO A 5 -20.37 24.37 1.87
C PRO A 5 -19.83 23.10 1.21
N ASN A 6 -18.55 23.11 0.84
CA ASN A 6 -17.87 21.92 0.36
C ASN A 6 -17.84 20.91 1.53
N PRO A 7 -18.50 19.74 1.42
CA PRO A 7 -18.47 18.75 2.51
C PRO A 7 -17.07 18.13 2.71
N PHE A 8 -16.12 18.45 1.84
CA PHE A 8 -14.74 17.97 1.87
C PHE A 8 -13.71 19.02 2.33
N SER A 9 -14.13 20.15 2.89
CA SER A 9 -13.25 20.95 3.76
C SER A 9 -13.10 20.25 5.11
N GLN A 10 -12.69 18.98 5.11
CA GLN A 10 -12.05 18.40 6.27
C GLN A 10 -10.69 19.09 6.37
N ASP A 11 -10.42 19.72 7.51
CA ASP A 11 -9.06 20.14 7.85
C ASP A 11 -8.21 18.87 7.89
N LEU A 12 -7.58 18.53 6.77
CA LEU A 12 -6.70 17.38 6.62
C LEU A 12 -5.60 17.41 7.69
N ASP A 13 -5.24 18.61 8.15
CA ASP A 13 -4.31 18.91 9.25
C ASP A 13 -4.73 18.31 10.62
N THR A 14 -5.97 17.81 10.74
CA THR A 14 -6.48 17.18 11.97
C THR A 14 -6.68 15.67 11.85
N LEU A 15 -6.42 15.08 10.68
CA LEU A 15 -6.56 13.65 10.46
C LEU A 15 -5.47 12.86 11.17
N SER A 16 -5.83 11.68 11.65
CA SER A 16 -4.83 10.74 12.16
C SER A 16 -3.99 10.17 11.02
N GLU A 17 -2.81 9.63 11.34
CA GLU A 17 -1.94 8.94 10.36
C GLU A 17 -2.69 7.83 9.61
N ASP A 18 -3.51 7.06 10.32
CA ASP A 18 -4.36 6.01 9.75
C ASP A 18 -5.41 6.57 8.77
N ASP A 19 -6.02 7.72 9.08
CA ASP A 19 -6.99 8.37 8.22
C ASP A 19 -6.33 8.98 6.98
N LEU A 20 -5.12 9.52 7.11
CA LEU A 20 -4.32 10.01 5.98
C LEU A 20 -3.93 8.87 5.04
N LEU A 21 -3.50 7.73 5.59
CA LEU A 21 -3.21 6.52 4.80
C LEU A 21 -4.44 6.06 4.02
N ASP A 22 -5.60 5.97 4.68
CA ASP A 22 -6.85 5.55 4.04
C ASP A 22 -7.33 6.58 2.98
N TRP A 23 -7.14 7.88 3.23
CA TRP A 23 -7.46 8.95 2.28
C TRP A 23 -6.58 8.87 1.03
N TYR A 24 -5.26 8.89 1.18
CA TYR A 24 -4.35 8.83 0.04
C TYR A 24 -4.43 7.50 -0.70
N ALA A 25 -4.71 6.39 -0.02
CA ALA A 25 -5.00 5.12 -0.69
C ALA A 25 -6.19 5.22 -1.66
N SER A 26 -7.21 6.01 -1.32
CA SER A 26 -8.39 6.20 -2.18
C SER A 26 -8.12 7.07 -3.40
N GLU A 27 -7.12 7.96 -3.32
CA GLU A 27 -6.71 8.86 -4.40
C GLU A 27 -5.63 8.25 -5.31
N VAL A 28 -4.73 7.43 -4.75
CA VAL A 28 -3.57 6.88 -5.46
C VAL A 28 -3.87 5.52 -6.08
N PHE A 29 -4.49 4.59 -5.36
CA PHE A 29 -4.68 3.26 -5.90
C PHE A 29 -5.69 3.26 -7.05
N PRO A 30 -5.43 2.50 -8.13
CA PRO A 30 -6.41 2.30 -9.19
C PRO A 30 -7.66 1.62 -8.62
N PRO A 31 -8.87 1.98 -9.10
CA PRO A 31 -10.11 1.44 -8.56
C PRO A 31 -10.20 -0.08 -8.79
N LEU A 32 -10.67 -0.81 -7.78
CA LEU A 32 -11.01 -2.22 -7.88
C LEU A 32 -12.44 -2.38 -8.44
N GLN A 33 -12.61 -3.21 -9.47
CA GLN A 33 -13.95 -3.57 -9.96
C GLN A 33 -14.60 -4.57 -8.99
N ASP A 34 -15.21 -4.02 -7.93
CA ASP A 34 -16.15 -4.68 -7.02
C ASP A 34 -15.64 -5.88 -6.19
N ASP A 35 -14.30 -6.04 -6.04
CA ASP A 35 -13.72 -7.03 -5.13
C ASP A 35 -13.50 -6.45 -3.73
N ARG A 36 -14.49 -6.68 -2.83
CA ARG A 36 -14.39 -6.31 -1.41
C ARG A 36 -13.15 -6.88 -0.73
N LYS A 37 -12.67 -8.07 -1.13
CA LYS A 37 -11.48 -8.69 -0.52
C LYS A 37 -10.19 -8.05 -1.01
N GLY A 38 -10.09 -7.77 -2.31
CA GLY A 38 -8.97 -7.02 -2.88
C GLY A 38 -8.74 -5.69 -2.15
N SER A 39 -9.81 -4.94 -1.88
CA SER A 39 -9.73 -3.65 -1.18
C SER A 39 -9.25 -3.80 0.27
N VAL A 40 -9.74 -4.83 0.96
CA VAL A 40 -9.29 -5.15 2.33
C VAL A 40 -7.81 -5.51 2.34
N TYR A 41 -7.37 -6.36 1.41
CA TYR A 41 -5.96 -6.74 1.31
C TYR A 41 -5.07 -5.55 1.00
N ARG A 42 -5.44 -4.65 0.08
CA ARG A 42 -4.66 -3.44 -0.20
C ARG A 42 -4.47 -2.56 1.03
N ARG A 43 -5.56 -2.30 1.76
CA ARG A 43 -5.49 -1.50 3.00
C ARG A 43 -4.58 -2.15 4.03
N MET A 44 -4.67 -3.47 4.21
CA MET A 44 -3.82 -4.18 5.15
C MET A 44 -2.36 -4.21 4.71
N ILE A 45 -2.09 -4.42 3.42
CA ILE A 45 -0.74 -4.38 2.88
C ILE A 45 -0.15 -2.98 3.08
N LEU A 46 -0.89 -1.92 2.78
CA LEU A 46 -0.45 -0.53 2.98
C LEU A 46 -0.07 -0.27 4.45
N ARG A 47 -0.95 -0.63 5.40
CA ARG A 47 -0.67 -0.47 6.84
C ARG A 47 0.58 -1.24 7.27
N ARG A 48 0.71 -2.50 6.88
CA ARG A 48 1.90 -3.33 7.20
C ARG A 48 3.16 -2.80 6.53
N PHE A 49 3.06 -2.29 5.31
CA PHE A 49 4.18 -1.68 4.59
C PHE A 49 4.65 -0.40 5.31
N TRP A 50 3.72 0.44 5.73
CA TRP A 50 3.97 1.65 6.50
C TRP A 50 4.59 1.37 7.87
N GLU A 51 4.03 0.44 8.64
CA GLU A 51 4.56 0.01 9.96
C GLU A 51 6.00 -0.52 9.87
N ARG A 52 6.39 -1.05 8.71
CA ARG A 52 7.73 -1.59 8.46
C ARG A 52 8.73 -0.53 8.02
N ARG A 53 8.34 0.74 7.87
CA ARG A 53 9.24 1.85 7.54
C ARG A 53 10.40 1.91 8.52
N GLY A 54 11.62 1.77 8.00
CA GLY A 54 12.86 1.76 8.79
C GLY A 54 13.41 0.37 9.14
N ASN A 55 12.70 -0.71 8.76
CA ASN A 55 13.19 -2.09 8.87
C ASN A 55 13.08 -2.81 7.52
N ASN A 56 13.89 -2.35 6.55
CA ASN A 56 13.75 -2.71 5.14
C ASN A 56 14.84 -3.65 4.64
N GLN A 57 15.75 -4.12 5.52
CA GLN A 57 16.90 -4.90 5.07
C GLN A 57 16.46 -6.15 4.28
N PRO A 58 16.92 -6.30 3.03
CA PRO A 58 16.59 -7.44 2.19
C PRO A 58 17.25 -8.69 2.75
N ARG A 59 16.69 -9.86 2.41
CA ARG A 59 17.40 -11.11 2.63
C ARG A 59 18.60 -11.16 1.67
N GLU A 60 19.75 -11.56 2.19
CA GLU A 60 20.94 -11.81 1.38
C GLU A 60 20.91 -13.21 0.76
N LEU A 61 21.43 -13.31 -0.45
CA LEU A 61 21.76 -14.57 -1.12
C LEU A 61 23.07 -15.14 -0.53
N ASP A 62 23.42 -16.37 -0.92
CA ASP A 62 24.61 -17.07 -0.40
C ASP A 62 25.93 -16.33 -0.72
N ASP A 63 25.92 -15.43 -1.70
CA ASP A 63 27.05 -14.59 -2.11
C ASP A 63 27.06 -13.20 -1.43
N GLY A 64 26.11 -12.93 -0.53
CA GLY A 64 25.93 -11.64 0.14
C GLY A 64 25.19 -10.60 -0.70
N THR A 65 24.74 -10.94 -1.91
CA THR A 65 23.95 -10.02 -2.74
C THR A 65 22.53 -9.90 -2.18
N PRO A 66 21.97 -8.68 -2.06
CA PRO A 66 20.56 -8.49 -1.76
C PRO A 66 19.67 -9.23 -2.77
N TYR A 67 18.77 -10.08 -2.29
CA TYR A 67 17.85 -10.81 -3.16
C TYR A 67 17.00 -9.87 -4.03
N ARG A 68 16.65 -8.69 -3.51
CA ARG A 68 15.95 -7.62 -4.21
C ARG A 68 16.15 -6.29 -3.46
N SER A 69 15.59 -5.19 -3.98
CA SER A 69 15.65 -3.89 -3.31
C SER A 69 15.01 -3.92 -1.91
N GLU A 70 15.40 -2.96 -1.07
CA GLU A 70 14.85 -2.77 0.27
C GLU A 70 13.32 -2.62 0.26
N ASP A 71 12.80 -1.78 -0.63
CA ASP A 71 11.37 -1.51 -0.76
C ASP A 71 10.59 -2.71 -1.29
N LEU A 72 11.12 -3.45 -2.27
CA LEU A 72 10.49 -4.69 -2.71
C LEU A 72 10.47 -5.72 -1.58
N SER A 73 11.57 -5.83 -0.82
CA SER A 73 11.63 -6.74 0.34
C SER A 73 10.66 -6.35 1.45
N ARG A 74 10.44 -5.04 1.65
CA ARG A 74 9.42 -4.52 2.55
C ARG A 74 8.03 -4.90 2.07
N LEU A 75 7.75 -4.75 0.77
CA LEU A 75 6.47 -5.14 0.17
C LEU A 75 6.20 -6.65 0.31
N ASP A 76 7.16 -7.53 0.03
CA ASP A 76 6.92 -8.98 0.18
C ASP A 76 6.60 -9.36 1.61
N ARG A 77 7.29 -8.76 2.58
CA ARG A 77 7.00 -9.00 4.00
C ARG A 77 5.59 -8.54 4.36
N ALA A 78 5.17 -7.37 3.89
CA ALA A 78 3.82 -6.88 4.10
C ALA A 78 2.76 -7.82 3.47
N ILE A 79 2.98 -8.32 2.26
CA ILE A 79 2.09 -9.29 1.61
C ILE A 79 2.04 -10.61 2.38
N ASN A 80 3.20 -11.12 2.82
CA ASN A 80 3.29 -12.36 3.58
C ASN A 80 2.58 -12.27 4.93
N ASP A 81 2.75 -11.16 5.66
CA ASP A 81 2.04 -10.92 6.93
C ASP A 81 0.52 -10.95 6.73
N VAL A 82 0.02 -10.35 5.64
CA VAL A 82 -1.42 -10.36 5.31
C VAL A 82 -1.89 -11.75 4.89
N ALA A 83 -1.09 -12.47 4.11
CA ALA A 83 -1.39 -13.84 3.71
C ALA A 83 -1.51 -14.77 4.93
N GLU A 84 -0.56 -14.69 5.86
CA GLU A 84 -0.55 -15.44 7.12
C GLU A 84 -1.75 -15.08 8.00
N ALA A 85 -2.03 -13.78 8.19
CA ALA A 85 -3.15 -13.32 9.01
C ALA A 85 -4.53 -13.80 8.51
N HIS A 86 -4.64 -14.16 7.23
CA HIS A 86 -5.88 -14.62 6.61
C HIS A 86 -5.92 -16.12 6.29
N ASP A 87 -4.89 -16.89 6.66
CA ASP A 87 -4.73 -18.30 6.28
C ASP A 87 -4.87 -18.47 4.75
N ARG A 88 -4.08 -17.69 4.01
CA ARG A 88 -4.06 -17.66 2.54
C ARG A 88 -2.65 -17.79 2.02
N TYR A 89 -2.55 -18.21 0.75
CA TYR A 89 -1.30 -18.15 0.01
C TYR A 89 -1.01 -16.72 -0.44
N GLU A 90 0.28 -16.34 -0.46
CA GLU A 90 0.78 -15.07 -1.01
C GLU A 90 0.21 -14.79 -2.41
N ASN A 91 0.16 -15.82 -3.25
CA ASN A 91 -0.39 -15.78 -4.60
C ASN A 91 -1.87 -15.34 -4.63
N THR A 92 -2.67 -15.75 -3.66
CA THR A 92 -4.08 -15.37 -3.55
C THR A 92 -4.21 -13.89 -3.21
N VAL A 93 -3.42 -13.42 -2.26
CA VAL A 93 -3.40 -12.01 -1.85
C VAL A 93 -2.96 -11.13 -3.03
N GLN A 94 -1.87 -11.48 -3.70
CA GLN A 94 -1.37 -10.74 -4.87
C GLN A 94 -2.36 -10.75 -6.03
N SER A 95 -3.00 -11.88 -6.33
CA SER A 95 -4.01 -11.96 -7.38
C SER A 95 -5.17 -10.98 -7.15
N GLN A 96 -5.70 -10.92 -5.93
CA GLN A 96 -6.87 -10.10 -5.58
C GLN A 96 -6.54 -8.61 -5.35
N SER A 97 -5.32 -8.29 -4.91
CA SER A 97 -4.93 -6.91 -4.60
C SER A 97 -4.08 -6.24 -5.67
N ILE A 98 -3.40 -7.01 -6.52
CA ILE A 98 -2.43 -6.48 -7.50
C ILE A 98 -2.83 -6.90 -8.91
N TRP A 99 -2.78 -8.20 -9.22
CA TRP A 99 -2.79 -8.67 -10.61
C TRP A 99 -4.14 -8.52 -11.31
N ALA A 100 -5.24 -8.48 -10.56
CA ALA A 100 -6.56 -8.21 -11.11
C ALA A 100 -6.77 -6.75 -11.54
N VAL A 101 -5.85 -5.84 -11.19
CA VAL A 101 -6.05 -4.39 -11.35
C VAL A 101 -4.94 -3.73 -12.16
N TYR A 102 -3.69 -4.01 -11.86
CA TYR A 102 -2.57 -3.48 -12.64
C TYR A 102 -2.45 -4.26 -13.96
N HIS A 103 -1.81 -3.69 -14.97
CA HIS A 103 -1.66 -4.31 -16.28
C HIS A 103 -0.19 -4.44 -16.68
N GLY A 104 0.11 -5.37 -17.61
CA GLY A 104 1.46 -5.61 -18.10
C GLY A 104 2.27 -6.57 -17.22
N GLU A 105 3.60 -6.57 -17.38
CA GLU A 105 4.51 -7.53 -16.72
C GLU A 105 5.01 -7.03 -15.36
N ASN A 106 4.96 -5.72 -15.10
CA ASN A 106 5.51 -5.09 -13.90
C ASN A 106 4.43 -4.72 -12.87
N GLN A 107 3.35 -5.50 -12.78
CA GLN A 107 2.19 -5.19 -11.93
C GLN A 107 2.56 -4.98 -10.45
N LYS A 108 3.51 -5.79 -9.95
CA LYS A 108 3.97 -5.69 -8.56
C LYS A 108 4.80 -4.43 -8.30
N GLU A 109 5.60 -4.01 -9.28
CA GLU A 109 6.38 -2.77 -9.20
C GLU A 109 5.47 -1.55 -9.24
N GLN A 110 4.44 -1.54 -10.10
CA GLN A 110 3.43 -0.48 -10.12
C GLN A 110 2.71 -0.34 -8.77
N PHE A 111 2.35 -1.47 -8.15
CA PHE A 111 1.76 -1.44 -6.81
C PHE A 111 2.74 -0.92 -5.74
N LEU A 112 4.03 -1.24 -5.88
CA LEU A 112 5.06 -0.67 -5.01
C LEU A 112 5.18 0.85 -5.20
N GLU A 113 5.19 1.33 -6.43
CA GLU A 113 5.26 2.77 -6.75
C GLU A 113 4.09 3.52 -6.10
N ASP A 114 2.88 2.97 -6.18
CA ASP A 114 1.71 3.56 -5.53
C ASP A 114 1.82 3.59 -4.00
N LEU A 115 2.34 2.51 -3.39
CA LEU A 115 2.60 2.48 -1.95
C LEU A 115 3.61 3.54 -1.51
N LEU A 116 4.71 3.68 -2.26
CA LEU A 116 5.75 4.68 -1.97
C LEU A 116 5.22 6.10 -2.15
N LYS A 117 4.40 6.33 -3.18
CA LYS A 117 3.73 7.62 -3.40
C LYS A 117 2.78 7.97 -2.24
N ILE A 118 2.00 7.00 -1.74
CA ILE A 118 1.17 7.22 -0.55
C ILE A 118 2.05 7.56 0.66
N GLU A 119 3.16 6.83 0.85
CA GLU A 119 4.08 7.07 1.95
C GLU A 119 4.67 8.49 1.91
N GLU A 120 5.13 8.94 0.74
CA GLU A 120 5.63 10.31 0.51
C GLU A 120 4.56 11.35 0.86
N LEU A 121 3.33 11.19 0.36
CA LEU A 121 2.23 12.13 0.60
C LEU A 121 1.84 12.22 2.07
N VAL A 122 1.82 11.10 2.80
CA VAL A 122 1.55 11.11 4.25
C VAL A 122 2.70 11.79 5.00
N LEU A 123 3.95 11.49 4.66
CA LEU A 123 5.11 12.09 5.30
C LEU A 123 5.19 13.60 5.09
N ASP A 124 4.88 14.08 3.88
CA ASP A 124 4.83 15.50 3.56
C ASP A 124 3.71 16.21 4.32
N HIS A 125 2.57 15.53 4.56
CA HIS A 125 1.45 16.07 5.33
C HIS A 125 1.75 16.20 6.83
N LEU A 126 2.63 15.35 7.37
CA LEU A 126 2.98 15.32 8.79
C LEU A 126 4.13 16.27 9.18
N GLN A 127 4.73 16.97 8.21
CA GLN A 127 5.84 17.93 8.40
C GLN A 127 5.33 19.35 8.64
#